data_AF-A0A932CQV2-F1
#
_entry.id   AF-A0A932CQV2-F1
#
_cell.length_a   1.000
_cell.length_b   1.000
_cell.length_c   1.000
_cell.angle_alpha   90.00
_cell.angle_beta   90.00
_cell.angle_gamma   90.00
#
_symmetry.space_group_name_H-M   'P 1'
#
loop_
_entity.id
_entity.type
_entity.pdbx_description
1 polymer ?
#
loop_
_entity_poly.entity_id
_entity_poly.type
_entity_poly.pdbx_seq_one_letter_code
_entity_poly.pdbx_strand_id
1 'polypeptide(L)'
;MAEERDQERLTRALFEESSTLGVRFYTAHRKKLSRIERQVTTPYGPVKVKVGLSAGQPLQLAPELEDCYRLARERNLPLKEIYDAAKEAARECLR
;
A
#
# COMPACT_ATOMS: atom_id res chain seq x y z
N MET A 1 8.86 -10.11 -6.73
CA MET A 1 8.34 -9.66 -8.06
C MET A 1 9.03 -8.37 -8.41
N ALA A 2 9.48 -8.21 -9.64
CA ALA A 2 10.19 -7.03 -10.12
C ALA A 2 9.79 -6.74 -11.57
N GLU A 3 10.23 -5.61 -12.10
CA GLU A 3 10.16 -5.35 -13.54
C GLU A 3 11.19 -6.20 -14.28
N GLU A 4 10.90 -6.57 -15.52
CA GLU A 4 11.77 -7.45 -16.32
C GLU A 4 13.18 -6.86 -16.51
N ARG A 5 13.28 -5.54 -16.67
CA ARG A 5 14.57 -4.82 -16.78
C ARG A 5 15.48 -4.97 -15.55
N ASP A 6 14.93 -5.31 -14.38
CA ASP A 6 15.70 -5.49 -13.15
C ASP A 6 16.22 -6.92 -12.98
N GLN A 7 15.87 -7.86 -13.88
CA GLN A 7 16.16 -9.28 -13.73
C GLN A 7 17.65 -9.56 -13.49
N GLU A 8 18.54 -8.99 -14.31
CA GLU A 8 19.98 -9.24 -14.21
C GLU A 8 20.55 -8.70 -12.89
N ARG A 9 20.16 -7.47 -12.54
CA ARG A 9 20.60 -6.80 -11.30
C ARG A 9 20.18 -7.60 -10.06
N LEU A 10 18.95 -8.12 -10.05
CA LEU A 10 18.42 -8.90 -8.93
C LEU A 10 19.02 -10.31 -8.88
N THR A 11 19.23 -10.95 -10.04
CA THR A 11 19.92 -12.25 -10.12
C THR A 11 21.33 -12.15 -9.54
N ARG A 12 22.07 -11.10 -9.91
CA ARG A 12 23.40 -10.84 -9.36
C ARG A 12 23.37 -10.70 -7.84
N ALA A 13 22.48 -9.86 -7.31
CA ALA A 13 22.36 -9.66 -5.87
C ALA A 13 22.04 -10.99 -5.13
N LEU A 14 21.21 -11.87 -5.73
CA LEU A 14 20.91 -13.18 -5.14
C LEU A 14 22.12 -14.11 -5.10
N PHE A 15 23.02 -14.06 -6.08
CA PHE A 15 24.25 -14.87 -6.06
C PHE A 15 25.32 -14.31 -5.12
N GLU A 16 25.38 -12.98 -4.95
CA GLU A 16 26.35 -12.33 -4.07
C GLU A 16 25.95 -12.44 -2.59
N GLU A 17 24.65 -12.32 -2.29
CA GLU A 17 24.14 -12.21 -0.92
C GLU A 17 23.52 -13.51 -0.39
N SER A 18 23.59 -14.59 -1.15
CA SER A 18 22.98 -15.87 -0.81
C SER A 18 23.83 -17.05 -1.29
N SER A 19 23.64 -18.22 -0.67
CA SER A 19 24.32 -19.46 -1.07
C SER A 19 23.67 -20.18 -2.25
N THR A 20 22.72 -19.54 -2.95
CA THR A 20 22.00 -20.19 -4.06
C THR A 20 22.91 -20.34 -5.27
N LEU A 21 22.80 -21.49 -5.96
CA LEU A 21 23.56 -21.77 -7.20
C LEU A 21 22.74 -21.53 -8.47
N GLY A 22 21.48 -21.12 -8.33
CA GLY A 22 20.61 -20.83 -9.46
C GLY A 22 19.36 -20.07 -9.05
N VAL A 23 18.71 -19.43 -10.03
CA VAL A 23 17.44 -18.73 -9.84
C VAL A 23 16.44 -19.18 -10.90
N ARG A 24 15.16 -19.22 -10.53
CA ARG A 24 14.04 -19.44 -11.44
C ARG A 24 13.19 -18.18 -11.47
N PHE A 25 12.83 -17.72 -12.66
CA PHE A 25 11.96 -16.56 -12.84
C PHE A 25 10.75 -16.94 -13.70
N TYR A 26 9.64 -16.27 -13.45
CA TYR A 26 8.37 -16.45 -14.15
C TYR A 26 7.81 -15.09 -14.53
N THR A 27 7.41 -14.94 -15.79
CA THR A 27 6.72 -13.74 -16.26
C THR A 27 5.25 -13.82 -15.91
N ALA A 28 4.72 -12.76 -15.29
CA ALA A 28 3.31 -12.66 -14.93
C ALA A 28 2.71 -11.34 -15.42
N HIS A 29 1.55 -11.41 -16.04
CA HIS A 29 0.76 -10.22 -16.37
C HIS A 29 -0.12 -9.85 -15.19
N ARG A 30 -0.17 -8.55 -14.86
CA ARG A 30 -0.97 -8.03 -13.76
C ARG A 30 -1.83 -6.87 -14.25
N LYS A 31 -3.15 -6.99 -14.15
CA LYS A 31 -4.06 -5.85 -14.22
C LYS A 31 -4.10 -5.16 -12.85
N LYS A 32 -3.87 -3.85 -12.84
CA LYS A 32 -3.90 -3.02 -11.63
C LYS A 32 -5.03 -2.01 -11.77
N LEU A 33 -5.73 -1.75 -10.68
CA LEU A 33 -6.60 -0.57 -10.61
C LEU A 33 -5.74 0.68 -10.80
N SER A 34 -6.27 1.69 -11.49
CA SER A 34 -5.73 3.04 -11.34
C SER A 34 -5.94 3.46 -9.88
N ARG A 35 -5.03 4.27 -9.35
CA ARG A 35 -5.13 4.71 -7.97
C ARG A 35 -4.66 6.15 -7.82
N ILE A 36 -5.24 6.82 -6.83
CA ILE A 36 -4.78 8.11 -6.33
C ILE A 36 -4.47 7.98 -4.85
N GLU A 37 -3.71 8.94 -4.33
CA GLU A 37 -3.47 9.09 -2.90
C GLU A 37 -4.19 10.35 -2.41
N ARG A 38 -4.80 10.23 -1.23
CA ARG A 38 -5.51 11.31 -0.57
C ARG A 38 -5.12 11.36 0.90
N GLN A 39 -4.81 12.54 1.40
CA GLN A 39 -4.63 12.75 2.83
C GLN A 39 -5.98 13.13 3.42
N VAL A 40 -6.41 12.40 4.45
CA VAL A 40 -7.68 12.65 5.15
C VAL A 40 -7.40 12.95 6.60
N THR A 41 -8.19 13.84 7.18
CA THR A 41 -8.12 14.17 8.60
C THR A 41 -9.09 13.29 9.36
N THR A 42 -8.58 12.51 10.30
CA THR A 42 -9.39 11.73 11.25
C THR A 42 -9.40 12.42 12.61
N PRO A 43 -10.30 12.05 13.55
CA PRO A 43 -10.25 12.53 14.92
C PRO A 43 -8.91 12.28 15.64
N TYR A 44 -8.12 11.32 15.15
CA TYR A 44 -6.86 10.91 15.76
C TYR A 44 -5.64 11.56 15.12
N GLY A 45 -5.79 12.09 13.91
CA GLY A 45 -4.74 12.73 13.13
C GLY A 45 -4.89 12.51 11.62
N PRO A 46 -3.99 13.10 10.80
CA PRO A 46 -4.00 12.90 9.36
C PRO A 46 -3.51 11.49 8.99
N VAL A 47 -4.17 10.88 8.01
CA VAL A 47 -3.83 9.57 7.46
C VAL A 47 -3.85 9.64 5.93
N LYS A 48 -2.82 9.11 5.26
CA LYS A 48 -2.86 8.91 3.81
C LYS A 48 -3.72 7.69 3.47
N VAL A 49 -4.53 7.80 2.43
CA VAL A 49 -5.41 6.74 1.95
C VAL A 49 -5.16 6.53 0.46
N LYS A 50 -4.82 5.30 0.11
CA LYS A 50 -4.77 4.82 -1.27
C LYS A 50 -6.20 4.53 -1.73
N VAL A 51 -6.62 5.23 -2.78
CA VAL A 51 -7.94 5.09 -3.39
C VAL A 51 -7.78 4.36 -4.71
N GLY A 52 -8.21 3.09 -4.76
CA GLY A 52 -8.32 2.32 -5.99
C GLY A 52 -9.56 2.76 -6.76
N LEU A 53 -9.38 3.08 -8.04
CA LEU A 53 -10.42 3.57 -8.93
C LEU A 53 -10.81 2.49 -9.95
N SER A 54 -12.11 2.41 -10.24
CA SER A 54 -12.68 1.60 -11.32
C SER A 54 -13.61 2.47 -12.14
N ALA A 55 -13.40 2.53 -13.46
CA ALA A 55 -14.12 3.46 -14.35
C ALA A 55 -14.14 4.92 -13.84
N GLY A 56 -13.05 5.37 -13.22
CA GLY A 56 -12.92 6.72 -12.64
C GLY A 56 -13.59 6.90 -11.27
N GLN A 57 -14.31 5.90 -10.76
CA GLN A 57 -15.01 5.95 -9.48
C GLN A 57 -14.23 5.23 -8.36
N PRO A 58 -14.25 5.74 -7.11
CA PRO A 58 -13.66 5.05 -5.97
C PRO A 58 -14.27 3.65 -5.77
N LEU A 59 -13.42 2.61 -5.82
CA LEU A 59 -13.80 1.23 -5.58
C LEU A 59 -13.26 0.72 -4.24
N GLN A 60 -12.01 1.02 -3.93
CA GLN A 60 -11.33 0.53 -2.74
C GLN A 60 -10.60 1.65 -2.00
N LEU A 61 -10.75 1.68 -0.68
CA LEU A 61 -10.04 2.60 0.20
C LEU A 61 -9.12 1.80 1.10
N ALA A 62 -7.82 2.09 1.02
CA ALA A 62 -6.80 1.46 1.82
C ALA A 62 -5.97 2.54 2.53
N PRO A 63 -6.30 2.87 3.80
CA PRO A 63 -5.44 3.69 4.64
C PRO A 63 -4.02 3.14 4.73
N GLU A 64 -3.03 4.03 4.78
CA GLU A 64 -1.64 3.67 4.98
C GLU A 64 -1.43 3.09 6.36
N LEU A 65 -0.91 1.86 6.37
CA LEU A 65 -0.79 1.07 7.59
C LEU A 65 0.19 1.70 8.59
N GLU A 66 1.27 2.32 8.10
CA GLU A 66 2.27 2.99 8.93
C GLU A 66 1.70 4.21 9.66
N ASP A 67 0.91 5.05 8.98
CA ASP A 67 0.21 6.18 9.59
C ASP A 67 -0.77 5.69 10.66
N CYS A 68 -1.55 4.66 10.35
CA CYS A 68 -2.50 4.08 11.31
C CYS A 68 -1.80 3.48 12.54
N TYR A 69 -0.67 2.79 12.35
CA TYR A 69 0.12 2.25 13.47
C TYR A 69 0.71 3.34 14.35
N ARG A 70 1.25 4.39 13.74
CA ARG A 70 1.80 5.53 14.47
C ARG A 70 0.74 6.17 15.34
N LEU A 71 -0.43 6.49 14.77
CA LEU A 71 -1.55 7.08 15.52
C LEU A 71 -2.11 6.13 16.59
N ALA A 72 -2.23 4.84 16.29
CA ALA A 72 -2.68 3.85 17.27
C ALA A 72 -1.78 3.81 18.51
N ARG A 73 -0.44 3.90 18.31
CA ARG A 73 0.53 3.97 19.43
C ARG A 73 0.48 5.30 20.16
N GLU A 74 0.47 6.42 19.44
CA GLU A 74 0.41 7.77 20.04
C GLU A 74 -0.86 7.99 20.87
N ARG A 75 -1.99 7.39 20.46
CA ARG A 75 -3.29 7.54 21.12
C ARG A 75 -3.66 6.39 22.04
N ASN A 76 -2.84 5.33 22.07
CA ASN A 76 -3.13 4.08 22.79
C ASN A 76 -4.51 3.49 22.41
N LEU A 77 -4.80 3.46 21.11
CA LEU A 77 -6.06 2.95 20.55
C LEU A 77 -5.82 1.71 19.68
N PRO A 78 -6.82 0.83 19.52
CA PRO A 78 -6.73 -0.29 18.59
C PRO A 78 -6.50 0.21 17.15
N LEU A 79 -5.57 -0.43 16.42
CA LEU A 79 -5.30 -0.10 15.02
C LEU A 79 -6.58 -0.09 14.15
N LYS A 80 -7.49 -1.04 14.43
CA LYS A 80 -8.75 -1.17 13.71
C LYS A 80 -9.59 0.12 13.79
N GLU A 81 -9.63 0.76 14.95
CA GLU A 81 -10.39 1.99 15.16
C GLU A 81 -9.84 3.14 14.30
N ILE A 82 -8.51 3.33 14.29
CA ILE A 82 -7.85 4.33 13.43
C ILE A 82 -8.10 4.03 11.95
N TYR A 83 -7.98 2.77 11.58
CA TYR A 83 -8.13 2.33 10.19
C TYR A 83 -9.56 2.53 9.67
N ASP A 84 -10.56 2.22 10.49
CA ASP A 84 -11.97 2.40 10.15
C ASP A 84 -12.32 3.90 10.07
N ALA A 85 -11.84 4.72 11.01
CA ALA A 85 -12.02 6.18 10.95
C ALA A 85 -11.37 6.82 9.71
N ALA A 86 -10.18 6.35 9.31
CA ALA A 86 -9.53 6.81 8.08
C ALA A 86 -10.32 6.41 6.83
N LYS A 87 -10.91 5.21 6.81
CA LYS A 87 -11.80 4.79 5.72
C LYS A 87 -13.06 5.65 5.65
N GLU A 88 -13.67 5.96 6.79
CA GLU A 88 -14.87 6.80 6.85
C GLU A 88 -14.58 8.22 6.36
N ALA A 89 -13.54 8.87 6.88
CA ALA A 89 -13.10 10.19 6.43
C ALA A 89 -12.79 10.23 4.93
N ALA A 90 -12.19 9.17 4.39
CA ALA A 90 -11.96 9.04 2.95
C ALA A 90 -13.24 8.89 2.13
N ARG A 91 -14.26 8.17 2.64
CA ARG A 91 -15.57 8.08 1.96
C ARG A 91 -16.24 9.45 1.91
N GLU A 92 -16.16 10.23 2.97
CA GLU A 92 -16.76 11.56 3.04
C GLU A 92 -16.06 12.55 2.10
N CYS A 93 -14.73 12.53 2.04
CA CYS A 93 -13.95 13.41 1.15
C CYS A 93 -14.12 13.07 -0.35
N LEU A 94 -14.54 11.85 -0.69
CA LEU A 94 -14.69 11.37 -2.06
C LEU A 94 -16.13 11.35 -2.56
N ARG A 95 -17.09 11.76 -1.73
CA ARG A 95 -18.46 12.09 -2.15
C ARG A 95 -18.48 13.43 -2.87
#